data_AF-A0A1M4M3E5-F1
#
_entry.id   AF-A0A1M4M3E5-F1
#
_cell.length_a   1.000
_cell.length_b   1.000
_cell.length_c   1.000
_cell.angle_alpha   90.00
_cell.angle_beta   90.00
_cell.angle_gamma   90.00
#
_symmetry.space_group_name_H-M   'P 1'
#
loop_
_entity.id
_entity.type
_entity.pdbx_description
1 polymer ?
#
loop_
_entity_poly.entity_id
_entity_poly.type
_entity_poly.pdbx_seq_one_letter_code
_entity_poly.pdbx_strand_id
1 'polypeptide(L)'
;MGEKIRLYMEDWLYNSGLVGFYNILKHAENEVVINQNYLEFDSDNLVDFEKKYFSYLMYKYKDILSLNKITSFEDFILYYEESNFENFDEKSLEITNKYISDVAKKQIKSNSYKSAYELIKSTVDILGLEKSLKTINLKKKQKIEDILPEVKDKFKLLMQIIGYMKLEDAQKYIGAKNAMYTVIKNGWNGVCFLNPQTKEKDMYIDFKDYFVDPTIEYLKIDKSRFRFSCFSCNRSMKDLTNDLSFLNSTGFDVSRKSSHVWDFQNDIAVCPICKLIYSCVPAGISYLYDKGIYINDNSSMKNAIDINNKIYMEIYKQSKEDKKLTYKALVKSINEEYNDKIKYELADIQLVRYEDEKYRFNILSKDSLRVIKGSEDDLNKLINCGFKEINTYFNVYELVVDRLLNSQNMFTLVQKMLHYKLSQPKDSHYNSYHVIRILRINTRFLKGVGCMKEKEIDIVDLGNKAGYFLRKDYGDSVDKLNGIAYRLLNSLKTNNKDSFMDTLLNCYLYVKSPVPKVFLEVFSSDEDFKTIGYAFVAGLIEGKKENINDNGNGGNDNE
;
A
#
# COMPACT_ATOMS: atom_id res chain seq x y z
N MET A 1 17.05 34.98 -16.37
CA MET A 1 17.91 33.96 -15.75
C MET A 1 17.88 34.28 -14.29
N GLY A 2 17.03 33.57 -13.59
CA GLY A 2 16.74 33.79 -12.20
C GLY A 2 17.90 33.36 -11.30
N GLU A 3 17.68 33.50 -10.01
CA GLU A 3 18.64 33.09 -9.00
C GLU A 3 18.71 31.55 -8.98
N LYS A 4 19.92 30.98 -8.96
CA LYS A 4 20.11 29.54 -8.77
C LYS A 4 19.93 29.16 -7.30
N ILE A 5 18.97 28.30 -7.03
CA ILE A 5 18.62 27.85 -5.68
C ILE A 5 19.05 26.41 -5.51
N ARG A 6 19.90 26.18 -4.51
CA ARG A 6 20.33 24.84 -4.09
C ARG A 6 19.62 24.39 -2.83
N LEU A 7 19.15 23.13 -2.84
CA LEU A 7 18.45 22.45 -1.76
C LEU A 7 19.16 21.13 -1.46
N TYR A 8 19.53 20.92 -0.21
CA TYR A 8 20.27 19.75 0.24
C TYR A 8 19.32 18.71 0.86
N MET A 9 19.67 17.43 0.73
CA MET A 9 18.98 16.36 1.43
C MET A 9 19.10 16.53 2.95
N GLU A 10 18.05 16.14 3.66
CA GLU A 10 17.92 16.27 5.11
C GLU A 10 17.10 15.06 5.64
N ASP A 11 15.96 15.29 6.28
CA ASP A 11 15.09 14.24 6.83
C ASP A 11 14.26 13.52 5.75
N TRP A 12 13.64 12.40 6.11
CA TRP A 12 12.86 11.57 5.19
C TRP A 12 11.70 12.32 4.52
N LEU A 13 11.04 13.23 5.25
CA LEU A 13 9.87 13.95 4.78
C LEU A 13 10.29 15.07 3.85
N TYR A 14 11.33 15.83 4.21
CA TYR A 14 11.91 16.84 3.35
C TYR A 14 12.48 16.21 2.08
N ASN A 15 13.20 15.09 2.18
CA ASN A 15 13.72 14.34 1.03
C ASN A 15 12.59 13.86 0.12
N SER A 16 11.47 13.38 0.67
CA SER A 16 10.30 13.02 -0.14
C SER A 16 9.72 14.25 -0.85
N GLY A 17 9.71 15.42 -0.21
CA GLY A 17 9.37 16.70 -0.82
C GLY A 17 10.33 17.09 -1.96
N LEU A 18 11.64 16.88 -1.79
CA LEU A 18 12.64 17.14 -2.83
C LEU A 18 12.47 16.23 -4.05
N VAL A 19 12.23 14.94 -3.84
CA VAL A 19 11.91 13.98 -4.91
C VAL A 19 10.63 14.42 -5.63
N GLY A 20 9.60 14.82 -4.88
CA GLY A 20 8.36 15.33 -5.45
C GLY A 20 8.55 16.60 -6.28
N PHE A 21 9.31 17.56 -5.76
CA PHE A 21 9.63 18.81 -6.45
C PHE A 21 10.42 18.55 -7.74
N TYR A 22 11.44 17.67 -7.68
CA TYR A 22 12.19 17.22 -8.85
C TYR A 22 11.25 16.64 -9.92
N ASN A 23 10.37 15.72 -9.51
CA ASN A 23 9.46 15.05 -10.43
C ASN A 23 8.48 16.02 -11.11
N ILE A 24 7.94 16.98 -10.35
CA ILE A 24 7.07 18.03 -10.89
C ILE A 24 7.80 18.87 -11.94
N LEU A 25 9.01 19.35 -11.62
CA LEU A 25 9.79 20.17 -12.54
C LEU A 25 10.22 19.40 -13.79
N LYS A 26 10.65 18.14 -13.65
CA LYS A 26 11.00 17.30 -14.80
C LYS A 26 9.82 17.01 -15.70
N HIS A 27 8.63 16.78 -15.14
CA HIS A 27 7.41 16.61 -15.91
C HIS A 27 7.03 17.87 -16.69
N ALA A 28 7.35 19.04 -16.17
CA ALA A 28 7.20 20.33 -16.85
C ALA A 28 8.38 20.69 -17.77
N GLU A 29 9.25 19.72 -18.08
CA GLU A 29 10.44 19.87 -18.93
C GLU A 29 11.41 20.96 -18.45
N ASN A 30 11.40 21.27 -17.15
CA ASN A 30 12.31 22.25 -16.58
C ASN A 30 13.70 21.66 -16.28
N GLU A 31 14.72 22.47 -16.46
CA GLU A 31 16.09 22.11 -16.12
C GLU A 31 16.27 22.09 -14.60
N VAL A 32 16.82 20.98 -14.12
CA VAL A 32 17.12 20.74 -12.71
C VAL A 32 18.38 19.91 -12.67
N VAL A 33 19.37 20.39 -11.91
CA VAL A 33 20.66 19.73 -11.70
C VAL A 33 20.56 18.93 -10.40
N ILE A 34 20.95 17.66 -10.45
CA ILE A 34 21.06 16.81 -9.26
C ILE A 34 22.51 16.38 -9.09
N ASN A 35 22.97 16.29 -7.85
CA ASN A 35 24.29 15.77 -7.50
C ASN A 35 24.16 14.78 -6.34
N GLN A 36 25.25 14.45 -5.64
CA GLN A 36 25.21 13.50 -4.52
C GLN A 36 24.13 13.86 -3.51
N ASN A 37 24.20 15.00 -2.82
CA ASN A 37 23.29 15.30 -1.72
C ASN A 37 22.43 16.56 -1.94
N TYR A 38 22.29 17.03 -3.19
CA TYR A 38 21.52 18.25 -3.47
C TYR A 38 20.83 18.25 -4.83
N LEU A 39 19.82 19.09 -4.92
CA LEU A 39 19.13 19.52 -6.13
C LEU A 39 19.31 21.04 -6.31
N GLU A 40 19.51 21.50 -7.54
CA GLU A 40 19.66 22.91 -7.89
C GLU A 40 18.76 23.27 -9.08
N PHE A 41 18.07 24.41 -9.00
CA PHE A 41 17.13 24.90 -10.01
C PHE A 41 17.18 26.42 -10.14
N ASP A 42 16.72 26.96 -11.26
CA ASP A 42 16.57 28.41 -11.46
C ASP A 42 15.21 28.88 -10.88
N SER A 43 15.18 30.01 -10.17
CA SER A 43 13.95 30.56 -9.60
C SER A 43 12.82 30.78 -10.62
N ASP A 44 13.16 30.98 -11.90
CA ASP A 44 12.20 31.11 -13.01
C ASP A 44 11.35 29.83 -13.18
N ASN A 45 11.83 28.68 -12.70
CA ASN A 45 11.06 27.43 -12.68
C ASN A 45 9.84 27.48 -11.73
N LEU A 46 9.75 28.47 -10.82
CA LEU A 46 8.59 28.67 -9.95
C LEU A 46 7.42 29.39 -10.64
N VAL A 47 7.62 29.93 -11.85
CA VAL A 47 6.53 30.52 -12.64
C VAL A 47 5.51 29.44 -12.99
N ASP A 48 4.23 29.73 -12.74
CA ASP A 48 3.09 28.82 -12.94
C ASP A 48 3.24 27.46 -12.21
N PHE A 49 3.97 27.43 -11.09
CA PHE A 49 4.28 26.18 -10.39
C PHE A 49 3.02 25.44 -9.91
N GLU A 50 1.94 26.15 -9.55
CA GLU A 50 0.65 25.56 -9.21
C GLU A 50 0.09 24.70 -10.36
N LYS A 51 0.25 25.13 -11.62
CA LYS A 51 -0.19 24.36 -12.79
C LYS A 51 0.67 23.12 -12.97
N LYS A 52 1.99 23.25 -12.82
CA LYS A 52 2.94 22.13 -12.92
C LYS A 52 2.65 21.08 -11.84
N TYR A 53 2.39 21.53 -10.62
CA TYR A 53 2.08 20.70 -9.46
C TYR A 53 0.84 19.82 -9.70
N PHE A 54 -0.30 20.43 -10.08
CA PHE A 54 -1.52 19.67 -10.34
C PHE A 54 -1.41 18.81 -11.60
N SER A 55 -0.78 19.31 -12.66
CA SER A 55 -0.55 18.55 -13.90
C SER A 55 0.19 17.23 -13.62
N TYR A 56 1.32 17.32 -12.89
CA TYR A 56 2.10 16.14 -12.53
C TYR A 56 1.30 15.15 -11.68
N LEU A 57 0.57 15.61 -10.65
CA LEU A 57 -0.19 14.71 -9.78
C LEU A 57 -1.36 14.04 -10.53
N MET A 58 -2.03 14.76 -11.43
CA MET A 58 -3.08 14.18 -12.27
C MET A 58 -2.51 13.16 -13.25
N TYR A 59 -1.34 13.42 -13.82
CA TYR A 59 -0.63 12.48 -14.67
C TYR A 59 -0.21 11.22 -13.88
N LYS A 60 0.52 11.41 -12.76
CA LYS A 60 1.04 10.33 -11.92
C LYS A 60 -0.07 9.44 -11.35
N TYR A 61 -1.21 10.00 -10.95
CA TYR A 61 -2.25 9.20 -10.28
C TYR A 61 -3.45 8.88 -11.15
N LYS A 62 -3.36 9.12 -12.47
CA LYS A 62 -4.46 9.00 -13.44
C LYS A 62 -5.34 7.76 -13.20
N ASP A 63 -4.74 6.58 -13.04
CA ASP A 63 -5.47 5.30 -12.94
C ASP A 63 -6.36 5.17 -11.69
N ILE A 64 -6.02 5.87 -10.60
CA ILE A 64 -6.81 5.82 -9.37
C ILE A 64 -7.83 6.96 -9.26
N LEU A 65 -7.70 8.02 -10.07
CA LEU A 65 -8.63 9.16 -10.06
C LEU A 65 -10.01 8.74 -10.61
N SER A 66 -11.07 9.21 -9.95
CA SER A 66 -12.44 8.94 -10.40
C SER A 66 -12.76 9.55 -11.75
N LEU A 67 -12.11 10.65 -12.14
CA LEU A 67 -12.24 11.26 -13.45
C LEU A 67 -11.86 10.27 -14.56
N ASN A 68 -10.68 9.64 -14.45
CA ASN A 68 -10.23 8.65 -15.43
C ASN A 68 -11.16 7.44 -15.47
N LYS A 69 -11.63 6.96 -14.30
CA LYS A 69 -12.59 5.85 -14.22
C LYS A 69 -13.91 6.14 -14.93
N ILE A 70 -14.34 7.40 -14.98
CA ILE A 70 -15.54 7.81 -15.73
C ILE A 70 -15.22 7.86 -17.22
N THR A 71 -14.13 8.52 -17.60
CA THR A 71 -13.81 8.72 -19.03
C THR A 71 -13.41 7.42 -19.73
N SER A 72 -12.75 6.49 -19.05
CA SER A 72 -12.30 5.21 -19.63
C SER A 72 -13.45 4.24 -19.93
N PHE A 73 -14.66 4.49 -19.42
CA PHE A 73 -15.83 3.66 -19.75
C PHE A 73 -16.32 3.89 -21.19
N GLU A 74 -15.81 4.93 -21.86
CA GLU A 74 -16.05 5.18 -23.28
C GLU A 74 -15.63 3.99 -24.13
N ASP A 75 -14.47 3.38 -23.87
CA ASP A 75 -13.97 2.23 -24.63
C ASP A 75 -14.95 1.05 -24.57
N PHE A 76 -15.57 0.83 -23.40
CA PHE A 76 -16.59 -0.20 -23.22
C PHE A 76 -17.85 0.11 -24.03
N ILE A 77 -18.28 1.38 -24.07
CA ILE A 77 -19.45 1.81 -24.86
C ILE A 77 -19.17 1.62 -26.35
N LEU A 78 -18.04 2.14 -26.84
CA LEU A 78 -17.65 2.08 -28.25
C LEU A 78 -17.55 0.64 -28.75
N TYR A 79 -16.96 -0.27 -27.95
CA TYR A 79 -16.89 -1.70 -28.28
C TYR A 79 -18.25 -2.31 -28.61
N TYR A 80 -19.29 -2.02 -27.82
CA TYR A 80 -20.64 -2.55 -28.08
C TYR A 80 -21.37 -1.79 -29.19
N GLU A 81 -21.14 -0.48 -29.34
CA GLU A 81 -21.71 0.27 -30.45
C GLU A 81 -21.15 -0.20 -31.81
N GLU A 82 -19.84 -0.43 -31.91
CA GLU A 82 -19.16 -0.92 -33.12
C GLU A 82 -19.53 -2.37 -33.45
N SER A 83 -19.71 -3.22 -32.44
CA SER A 83 -20.15 -4.61 -32.61
C SER A 83 -21.67 -4.77 -32.74
N ASN A 84 -22.43 -3.67 -32.88
CA ASN A 84 -23.90 -3.68 -32.93
C ASN A 84 -24.55 -4.47 -31.78
N PHE A 85 -23.90 -4.50 -30.61
CA PHE A 85 -24.32 -5.20 -29.40
C PHE A 85 -24.41 -6.74 -29.54
N GLU A 86 -23.76 -7.35 -30.53
CA GLU A 86 -23.85 -8.81 -30.79
C GLU A 86 -23.49 -9.69 -29.58
N ASN A 87 -22.56 -9.23 -28.73
CA ASN A 87 -22.09 -9.97 -27.54
C ASN A 87 -22.51 -9.32 -26.22
N PHE A 88 -23.53 -8.46 -26.21
CA PHE A 88 -24.02 -7.86 -24.97
C PHE A 88 -24.87 -8.88 -24.21
N ASP A 89 -24.43 -9.28 -23.02
CA ASP A 89 -25.05 -10.33 -22.20
C ASP A 89 -25.42 -9.85 -20.79
N GLU A 90 -25.90 -10.74 -19.93
CA GLU A 90 -26.24 -10.42 -18.53
C GLU A 90 -25.04 -9.91 -17.72
N LYS A 91 -23.84 -10.41 -18.01
CA LYS A 91 -22.60 -9.95 -17.36
C LYS A 91 -22.25 -8.53 -17.78
N SER A 92 -22.40 -8.21 -19.06
CA SER A 92 -22.22 -6.88 -19.64
C SER A 92 -23.21 -5.87 -19.05
N LEU A 93 -24.46 -6.31 -18.83
CA LEU A 93 -25.49 -5.55 -18.13
C LEU A 93 -25.13 -5.31 -16.66
N GLU A 94 -24.62 -6.32 -15.95
CA GLU A 94 -24.17 -6.19 -14.57
C GLU A 94 -23.02 -5.16 -14.47
N ILE A 95 -22.03 -5.25 -15.35
CA ILE A 95 -20.93 -4.27 -15.46
C ILE A 95 -21.48 -2.85 -15.68
N THR A 96 -22.41 -2.70 -16.61
CA THR A 96 -23.05 -1.42 -16.93
C THR A 96 -23.78 -0.84 -15.71
N ASN A 97 -24.61 -1.65 -15.05
CA ASN A 97 -25.37 -1.22 -13.88
C ASN A 97 -24.47 -0.85 -12.70
N LYS A 98 -23.44 -1.65 -12.45
CA LYS A 98 -22.44 -1.38 -11.41
C LYS A 98 -21.66 -0.10 -11.71
N TYR A 99 -21.30 0.13 -12.98
CA TYR A 99 -20.66 1.38 -13.39
C TYR A 99 -21.57 2.58 -13.15
N ILE A 100 -22.85 2.49 -13.54
CA ILE A 100 -23.84 3.54 -13.31
C ILE A 100 -23.96 3.87 -11.82
N SER A 101 -24.15 2.87 -10.95
CA SER A 101 -24.38 3.10 -9.52
C SER A 101 -23.11 3.53 -8.78
N ASP A 102 -22.02 2.78 -8.95
CA ASP A 102 -20.86 2.83 -8.06
C ASP A 102 -19.81 3.83 -8.53
N VAL A 103 -19.82 4.18 -9.82
CA VAL A 103 -18.87 5.10 -10.45
C VAL A 103 -19.59 6.38 -10.88
N ALA A 104 -20.37 6.36 -11.95
CA ALA A 104 -20.90 7.57 -12.56
C ALA A 104 -21.74 8.40 -11.57
N LYS A 105 -22.83 7.83 -11.05
CA LYS A 105 -23.75 8.57 -10.16
C LYS A 105 -23.11 8.99 -8.86
N LYS A 106 -22.37 8.08 -8.22
CA LYS A 106 -21.68 8.33 -6.95
C LYS A 106 -20.73 9.52 -7.05
N GLN A 107 -19.93 9.58 -8.11
CA GLN A 107 -18.91 10.62 -8.27
C GLN A 107 -19.51 11.96 -8.68
N ILE A 108 -20.45 11.98 -9.63
CA ILE A 108 -21.13 13.20 -10.08
C ILE A 108 -21.87 13.90 -8.92
N LYS A 109 -22.44 13.12 -7.99
CA LYS A 109 -23.13 13.65 -6.81
C LYS A 109 -22.22 14.09 -5.68
N SER A 110 -20.93 13.77 -5.73
CA SER A 110 -20.00 14.07 -4.65
C SER A 110 -19.89 15.59 -4.42
N ASN A 111 -19.75 16.00 -3.15
CA ASN A 111 -19.59 17.42 -2.80
C ASN A 111 -18.33 18.01 -3.47
N SER A 112 -17.30 17.18 -3.63
CA SER A 112 -16.08 17.53 -4.35
C SER A 112 -16.36 17.96 -5.80
N TYR A 113 -17.11 17.16 -6.56
CA TYR A 113 -17.44 17.47 -7.96
C TYR A 113 -18.40 18.65 -8.07
N LYS A 114 -19.42 18.71 -7.20
CA LYS A 114 -20.35 19.85 -7.16
C LYS A 114 -19.64 21.19 -7.00
N SER A 115 -18.62 21.25 -6.13
CA SER A 115 -17.83 22.47 -5.95
C SER A 115 -17.00 22.85 -7.18
N ALA A 116 -16.61 21.88 -8.01
CA ALA A 116 -15.87 22.13 -9.25
C ALA A 116 -16.78 22.61 -10.39
N TYR A 117 -18.05 22.20 -10.42
CA TYR A 117 -19.00 22.61 -11.47
C TYR A 117 -19.19 24.13 -11.54
N GLU A 118 -19.06 24.82 -10.41
CA GLU A 118 -19.13 26.29 -10.36
C GLU A 118 -17.99 26.98 -11.12
N LEU A 119 -16.87 26.27 -11.36
CA LEU A 119 -15.69 26.79 -12.04
C LEU A 119 -15.64 26.37 -13.52
N ILE A 120 -16.51 25.46 -13.95
CA ILE A 120 -16.50 24.89 -15.30
C ILE A 120 -17.48 25.67 -16.18
N LYS A 121 -16.97 26.29 -17.24
CA LYS A 121 -17.81 27.02 -18.19
C LYS A 121 -18.51 26.04 -19.14
N SER A 122 -19.70 25.59 -18.77
CA SER A 122 -20.51 24.69 -19.60
C SER A 122 -21.99 24.91 -19.38
N THR A 123 -22.78 24.73 -20.44
CA THR A 123 -24.25 24.78 -20.41
C THR A 123 -24.89 23.43 -20.12
N VAL A 124 -24.09 22.35 -20.03
CA VAL A 124 -24.58 21.00 -19.78
C VAL A 124 -25.02 20.85 -18.32
N ASP A 125 -26.29 20.49 -18.10
CA ASP A 125 -26.80 20.13 -16.78
C ASP A 125 -26.36 18.72 -16.38
N ILE A 126 -25.14 18.60 -15.88
CA ILE A 126 -24.54 17.33 -15.48
C ILE A 126 -25.33 16.62 -14.35
N LEU A 127 -25.96 17.40 -13.46
CA LEU A 127 -26.79 16.85 -12.38
C LEU A 127 -28.15 16.37 -12.91
N GLY A 128 -28.70 17.02 -13.94
CA GLY A 128 -29.87 16.55 -14.68
C GLY A 128 -29.61 15.24 -15.42
N LEU A 129 -28.46 15.11 -16.09
CA LEU A 129 -28.03 13.88 -16.73
C LEU A 129 -27.88 12.74 -15.73
N GLU A 130 -27.26 13.00 -14.57
CA GLU A 130 -27.12 12.02 -13.50
C GLU A 130 -28.47 11.52 -12.96
N LYS A 131 -29.45 12.41 -12.78
CA LYS A 131 -30.80 12.03 -12.32
C LYS A 131 -31.51 11.11 -13.31
N SER A 132 -31.30 11.34 -14.60
CA SER A 132 -31.85 10.55 -15.71
C SER A 132 -31.14 9.20 -15.90
N LEU A 133 -29.89 9.12 -15.47
CA LEU A 133 -29.09 7.89 -15.49
C LEU A 133 -29.61 6.94 -14.39
N LYS A 134 -30.32 5.88 -14.78
CA LYS A 134 -30.85 4.84 -13.88
C LYS A 134 -30.34 3.48 -14.33
N THR A 135 -30.18 2.56 -13.37
CA THR A 135 -29.86 1.17 -13.67
C THR A 135 -31.02 0.52 -14.42
N ILE A 136 -30.68 -0.44 -15.26
CA ILE A 136 -31.61 -1.19 -16.10
C ILE A 136 -31.95 -2.50 -15.39
N ASN A 137 -33.24 -2.78 -15.21
CA ASN A 137 -33.69 -3.98 -14.52
C ASN A 137 -34.17 -5.03 -15.53
N LEU A 138 -33.48 -6.17 -15.60
CA LEU A 138 -33.92 -7.32 -16.38
C LEU A 138 -34.96 -8.11 -15.58
N LYS A 139 -36.22 -8.17 -16.06
CA LYS A 139 -37.26 -8.99 -15.43
C LYS A 139 -37.08 -10.46 -15.82
N LYS A 140 -37.47 -11.40 -14.94
CA LYS A 140 -37.37 -12.87 -15.12
C LYS A 140 -37.91 -13.44 -16.45
N LYS A 141 -38.70 -12.69 -17.23
CA LYS A 141 -39.30 -13.13 -18.50
C LYS A 141 -38.77 -12.36 -19.73
N GLN A 142 -37.93 -11.34 -19.53
CA GLN A 142 -37.36 -10.56 -20.62
C GLN A 142 -36.02 -11.15 -21.02
N LYS A 143 -35.71 -11.11 -22.31
CA LYS A 143 -34.38 -11.40 -22.82
C LYS A 143 -33.56 -10.11 -22.94
N ILE A 144 -32.25 -10.24 -23.15
CA ILE A 144 -31.36 -9.08 -23.31
C ILE A 144 -31.76 -8.25 -24.53
N GLU A 145 -32.22 -8.88 -25.61
CA GLU A 145 -32.63 -8.19 -26.83
C GLU A 145 -33.79 -7.21 -26.58
N ASP A 146 -34.67 -7.51 -25.61
CA ASP A 146 -35.82 -6.68 -25.25
C ASP A 146 -35.40 -5.36 -24.57
N ILE A 147 -34.23 -5.32 -23.93
CA ILE A 147 -33.72 -4.15 -23.20
C ILE A 147 -32.63 -3.39 -23.96
N LEU A 148 -32.15 -3.90 -25.09
CA LEU A 148 -31.13 -3.23 -25.91
C LEU A 148 -31.47 -1.77 -26.27
N PRO A 149 -32.74 -1.39 -26.59
CA PRO A 149 -33.08 0.01 -26.79
C PRO A 149 -32.80 0.88 -25.55
N GLU A 150 -33.12 0.38 -24.36
CA GLU A 150 -32.84 1.07 -23.10
C GLU A 150 -31.34 1.17 -22.83
N VAL A 151 -30.59 0.09 -23.10
CA VAL A 151 -29.11 0.09 -23.01
C VAL A 151 -28.51 1.17 -23.90
N LYS A 152 -28.93 1.23 -25.18
CA LYS A 152 -28.48 2.25 -26.14
C LYS A 152 -28.77 3.66 -25.66
N ASP A 153 -29.94 3.90 -25.08
CA ASP A 153 -30.28 5.21 -24.52
C ASP A 153 -29.44 5.55 -23.27
N LYS A 154 -29.12 4.56 -22.41
CA LYS A 154 -28.17 4.78 -21.31
C LYS A 154 -26.76 5.06 -21.81
N PHE A 155 -26.29 4.38 -22.84
CA PHE A 155 -24.98 4.60 -23.44
C PHE A 155 -24.86 6.01 -24.02
N LYS A 156 -25.89 6.51 -24.72
CA LYS A 156 -25.93 7.92 -25.17
C LYS A 156 -25.83 8.91 -24.02
N LEU A 157 -26.56 8.70 -22.92
CA LEU A 157 -26.47 9.56 -21.73
C LEU A 157 -25.07 9.50 -21.09
N LEU A 158 -24.48 8.31 -21.01
CA LEU A 158 -23.12 8.12 -20.51
C LEU A 158 -22.09 8.83 -21.41
N MET A 159 -22.25 8.78 -22.73
CA MET A 159 -21.38 9.51 -23.66
C MET A 159 -21.49 11.03 -23.49
N GLN A 160 -22.68 11.57 -23.23
CA GLN A 160 -22.82 13.00 -22.90
C GLN A 160 -22.09 13.36 -21.60
N ILE A 161 -22.21 12.51 -20.57
CA ILE A 161 -21.49 12.67 -19.30
C ILE A 161 -19.98 12.62 -19.54
N ILE A 162 -19.49 11.63 -20.29
CA ILE A 162 -18.06 11.47 -20.62
C ILE A 162 -17.56 12.68 -21.41
N GLY A 163 -18.33 13.16 -22.39
CA GLY A 163 -18.02 14.36 -23.16
C GLY A 163 -17.85 15.59 -22.26
N TYR A 164 -18.75 15.78 -21.29
CA TYR A 164 -18.59 16.84 -20.29
C TYR A 164 -17.30 16.69 -19.46
N MET A 165 -16.99 15.47 -19.01
CA MET A 165 -15.80 15.19 -18.21
C MET A 165 -14.48 15.38 -18.98
N LYS A 166 -14.53 15.37 -20.32
CA LYS A 166 -13.40 15.62 -21.21
C LYS A 166 -13.19 17.10 -21.55
N LEU A 167 -14.09 18.00 -21.17
CA LEU A 167 -13.87 19.44 -21.34
C LEU A 167 -12.60 19.87 -20.59
N GLU A 168 -11.85 20.82 -21.15
CA GLU A 168 -10.59 21.29 -20.57
C GLU A 168 -10.76 21.77 -19.12
N ASP A 169 -11.75 22.64 -18.87
CA ASP A 169 -12.08 23.11 -17.52
C ASP A 169 -12.49 21.95 -16.59
N ALA A 170 -13.24 20.97 -17.10
CA ALA A 170 -13.65 19.82 -16.31
C ALA A 170 -12.44 18.97 -15.90
N GLN A 171 -11.54 18.68 -16.84
CA GLN A 171 -10.30 17.98 -16.54
C GLN A 171 -9.44 18.75 -15.53
N LYS A 172 -9.33 20.07 -15.71
CA LYS A 172 -8.58 20.95 -14.80
C LYS A 172 -9.12 20.93 -13.37
N TYR A 173 -10.41 21.24 -13.18
CA TYR A 173 -10.97 21.44 -11.83
C TYR A 173 -11.41 20.14 -11.17
N ILE A 174 -12.04 19.21 -11.90
CA ILE A 174 -12.42 17.90 -11.35
C ILE A 174 -11.16 17.08 -11.09
N GLY A 175 -10.19 17.10 -12.02
CA GLY A 175 -8.92 16.42 -11.85
C GLY A 175 -8.14 16.93 -10.64
N ALA A 176 -8.06 18.25 -10.44
CA ALA A 176 -7.46 18.84 -9.25
C ALA A 176 -8.19 18.41 -7.97
N LYS A 177 -9.52 18.46 -7.93
CA LYS A 177 -10.31 17.96 -6.79
C LYS A 177 -10.08 16.47 -6.51
N ASN A 178 -9.90 15.66 -7.56
CA ASN A 178 -9.56 14.24 -7.41
C ASN A 178 -8.18 14.07 -6.76
N ALA A 179 -7.16 14.78 -7.25
CA ALA A 179 -5.82 14.75 -6.70
C ALA A 179 -5.79 15.24 -5.24
N MET A 180 -6.51 16.31 -4.91
CA MET A 180 -6.65 16.86 -3.56
C MET A 180 -7.05 15.79 -2.54
N TYR A 181 -8.17 15.13 -2.77
CA TYR A 181 -8.78 14.20 -1.81
C TYR A 181 -8.28 12.76 -1.91
N THR A 182 -7.59 12.40 -2.98
CA THR A 182 -7.06 11.04 -3.18
C THR A 182 -5.58 10.94 -2.78
N VAL A 183 -4.80 12.00 -2.98
CA VAL A 183 -3.34 11.95 -2.87
C VAL A 183 -2.80 13.07 -1.98
N ILE A 184 -3.12 14.34 -2.28
CA ILE A 184 -2.49 15.49 -1.61
C ILE A 184 -2.76 15.46 -0.10
N LYS A 185 -4.02 15.19 0.28
CA LYS A 185 -4.44 15.10 1.69
C LYS A 185 -3.64 14.09 2.51
N ASN A 186 -2.95 13.13 1.89
CA ASN A 186 -2.18 12.10 2.58
C ASN A 186 -0.76 12.60 2.95
N GLY A 187 -0.26 13.66 2.30
CA GLY A 187 1.01 14.28 2.68
C GLY A 187 0.81 15.45 3.65
N TRP A 188 -0.20 16.28 3.42
CA TRP A 188 -0.49 17.45 4.24
C TRP A 188 -1.97 17.83 4.17
N ASN A 189 -2.48 18.56 5.17
CA ASN A 189 -3.89 18.88 5.33
C ASN A 189 -4.12 20.17 6.12
N GLY A 190 -5.36 20.65 6.17
CA GLY A 190 -5.79 21.74 7.07
C GLY A 190 -5.40 23.16 6.65
N VAL A 191 -4.73 23.34 5.52
CA VAL A 191 -4.31 24.64 4.97
C VAL A 191 -4.72 24.78 3.50
N CYS A 192 -4.70 26.01 2.97
CA CYS A 192 -5.01 26.27 1.55
C CYS A 192 -6.39 25.65 1.17
N PHE A 193 -6.48 25.02 0.00
CA PHE A 193 -7.66 24.35 -0.52
C PHE A 193 -8.10 23.12 0.30
N LEU A 194 -7.29 22.68 1.27
CA LEU A 194 -7.63 21.64 2.25
C LEU A 194 -8.08 22.20 3.60
N ASN A 195 -8.06 23.53 3.76
CA ASN A 195 -8.75 24.19 4.86
C ASN A 195 -10.25 24.21 4.56
N PRO A 196 -11.12 23.57 5.38
CA PRO A 196 -12.56 23.59 5.18
C PRO A 196 -13.18 25.00 5.19
N GLN A 197 -12.46 26.00 5.72
CA GLN A 197 -12.87 27.39 5.81
C GLN A 197 -12.28 28.28 4.71
N THR A 198 -11.58 27.72 3.73
CA THR A 198 -11.03 28.53 2.62
C THR A 198 -12.15 29.26 1.89
N LYS A 199 -11.90 30.52 1.54
CA LYS A 199 -12.82 31.35 0.75
C LYS A 199 -12.51 31.27 -0.73
N GLU A 200 -11.28 30.91 -1.08
CA GLU A 200 -10.86 30.75 -2.46
C GLU A 200 -11.36 29.39 -2.97
N LYS A 201 -12.13 29.42 -4.07
CA LYS A 201 -12.73 28.22 -4.66
C LYS A 201 -11.81 27.57 -5.67
N ASP A 202 -10.99 28.36 -6.36
CA ASP A 202 -9.99 27.89 -7.30
C ASP A 202 -8.72 27.44 -6.56
N MET A 203 -8.57 26.12 -6.48
CA MET A 203 -7.45 25.47 -5.82
C MET A 203 -6.07 25.79 -6.44
N TYR A 204 -6.01 26.24 -7.70
CA TYR A 204 -4.76 26.69 -8.31
C TYR A 204 -4.35 28.05 -7.72
N ILE A 205 -5.31 28.97 -7.60
CA ILE A 205 -5.09 30.29 -6.99
C ILE A 205 -4.74 30.13 -5.52
N ASP A 206 -5.52 29.36 -4.75
CA ASP A 206 -5.29 29.14 -3.32
C ASP A 206 -3.88 28.56 -3.07
N PHE A 207 -3.44 27.58 -3.88
CA PHE A 207 -2.11 26.99 -3.77
C PHE A 207 -0.99 27.98 -4.07
N LYS A 208 -1.17 28.75 -5.15
CA LYS A 208 -0.21 29.78 -5.56
C LYS A 208 -0.05 30.82 -4.46
N ASP A 209 -1.15 31.36 -3.95
CA ASP A 209 -1.15 32.40 -2.93
C ASP A 209 -0.58 31.90 -1.59
N TYR A 210 -0.83 30.63 -1.23
CA TYR A 210 -0.38 30.07 0.05
C TYR A 210 1.08 29.58 0.04
N PHE A 211 1.57 28.98 -1.06
CA PHE A 211 2.90 28.36 -1.11
C PHE A 211 3.88 29.03 -2.08
N VAL A 212 3.43 29.41 -3.29
CA VAL A 212 4.31 29.86 -4.38
C VAL A 212 4.68 31.34 -4.23
N ASP A 213 3.69 32.21 -4.09
CA ASP A 213 3.90 33.65 -3.98
C ASP A 213 4.77 34.03 -2.77
N PRO A 214 4.55 33.47 -1.56
CA PRO A 214 5.44 33.71 -0.42
C PRO A 214 6.88 33.26 -0.68
N THR A 215 7.08 32.22 -1.48
CA THR A 215 8.42 31.76 -1.87
C THR A 215 9.09 32.74 -2.81
N ILE A 216 8.38 33.22 -3.83
CA ILE A 216 8.88 34.21 -4.78
C ILE A 216 9.20 35.54 -4.07
N GLU A 217 8.35 35.97 -3.15
CA GLU A 217 8.56 37.17 -2.33
C GLU A 217 9.81 37.02 -1.45
N TYR A 218 9.94 35.89 -0.75
CA TYR A 218 11.08 35.59 0.09
C TYR A 218 12.41 35.64 -0.66
N LEU A 219 12.45 35.16 -1.91
CA LEU A 219 13.66 35.22 -2.74
C LEU A 219 14.08 36.66 -3.03
N LYS A 220 13.12 37.58 -3.27
CA LYS A 220 13.38 38.98 -3.65
C LYS A 220 13.76 39.91 -2.49
N ILE A 221 13.34 39.60 -1.26
CA ILE A 221 13.54 40.49 -0.09
C ILE A 221 14.99 40.43 0.44
N ASP A 222 15.49 41.59 0.92
CA ASP A 222 16.73 41.68 1.71
C ASP A 222 16.57 41.04 3.09
N LYS A 223 17.45 40.09 3.38
CA LYS A 223 17.41 39.22 4.56
C LYS A 223 18.35 39.71 5.67
N SER A 224 19.03 40.84 5.49
CA SER A 224 20.01 41.40 6.44
C SER A 224 19.49 41.59 7.87
N ARG A 225 18.19 41.83 8.04
CA ARG A 225 17.52 42.05 9.34
C ARG A 225 16.83 40.80 9.91
N PHE A 226 16.89 39.67 9.21
CA PHE A 226 16.25 38.44 9.65
C PHE A 226 16.99 37.86 10.86
N ARG A 227 16.25 37.41 11.87
CA ARG A 227 16.80 37.02 13.19
C ARG A 227 16.67 35.54 13.48
N PHE A 228 15.85 34.83 12.72
CA PHE A 228 15.59 33.41 12.91
C PHE A 228 16.23 32.59 11.80
N SER A 229 16.39 31.29 12.03
CA SER A 229 16.90 30.34 11.05
C SER A 229 15.89 29.25 10.77
N CYS A 230 15.73 28.88 9.51
CA CYS A 230 14.88 27.77 9.09
C CYS A 230 15.35 26.46 9.73
N PHE A 231 14.43 25.72 10.33
CA PHE A 231 14.71 24.42 10.95
C PHE A 231 15.36 23.43 9.97
N SER A 232 14.85 23.33 8.73
CA SER A 232 15.31 22.32 7.77
C SER A 232 16.53 22.71 6.94
N CYS A 233 16.75 24.01 6.68
CA CYS A 233 17.82 24.44 5.75
C CYS A 233 18.71 25.59 6.26
N ASN A 234 18.49 26.04 7.50
CA ASN A 234 19.25 27.10 8.16
C ASN A 234 19.26 28.47 7.45
N ARG A 235 18.43 28.68 6.40
CA ARG A 235 18.26 29.99 5.77
C ARG A 235 17.58 30.96 6.73
N SER A 236 17.97 32.24 6.69
CA SER A 236 17.42 33.26 7.58
C SER A 236 15.92 33.50 7.36
N MET A 237 15.19 33.82 8.43
CA MET A 237 13.75 34.08 8.44
C MET A 237 13.39 35.30 9.30
N LYS A 238 12.30 35.97 8.93
CA LYS A 238 11.78 37.16 9.62
C LYS A 238 11.10 36.82 10.95
N ASP A 239 10.34 35.74 10.96
CA ASP A 239 9.53 35.25 12.08
C ASP A 239 9.40 33.70 12.00
N LEU A 240 8.70 33.10 12.97
CA LEU A 240 8.49 31.66 13.11
C LEU A 240 7.04 31.25 12.78
N THR A 241 6.34 32.01 11.93
CA THR A 241 4.92 31.76 11.61
C THR A 241 4.68 30.55 10.71
N ASN A 242 5.70 30.12 9.96
CA ASN A 242 5.63 28.95 9.08
C ASN A 242 5.97 27.68 9.86
N ASP A 243 5.05 27.25 10.73
CA ASP A 243 5.15 25.97 11.41
C ASP A 243 4.86 24.77 10.49
N LEU A 244 5.06 23.56 11.04
CA LEU A 244 4.87 22.29 10.35
C LEU A 244 3.50 21.63 10.65
N SER A 245 2.56 22.33 11.29
CA SER A 245 1.28 21.77 11.74
C SER A 245 0.40 21.23 10.61
N PHE A 246 0.62 21.73 9.38
CA PHE A 246 -0.10 21.31 8.18
C PHE A 246 0.36 19.93 7.65
N LEU A 247 1.53 19.45 8.05
CA LEU A 247 2.05 18.14 7.65
C LEU A 247 1.38 17.05 8.48
N ASN A 248 0.90 16.00 7.80
CA ASN A 248 0.25 14.89 8.48
C ASN A 248 1.20 14.20 9.46
N SER A 249 0.72 13.86 10.65
CA SER A 249 1.46 13.06 11.65
C SER A 249 2.90 13.51 11.95
N THR A 250 3.21 14.79 11.72
CA THR A 250 4.56 15.38 11.89
C THR A 250 4.52 16.60 12.81
N GLY A 251 3.74 17.62 12.44
CA GLY A 251 3.57 18.83 13.26
C GLY A 251 2.53 18.68 14.36
N PHE A 252 2.40 19.74 15.18
CA PHE A 252 1.36 19.88 16.19
C PHE A 252 0.73 21.28 16.08
N ASP A 253 -0.49 21.44 16.61
CA ASP A 253 -1.16 22.75 16.67
C ASP A 253 -0.40 23.68 17.64
N VAL A 254 0.49 24.50 17.09
CA VAL A 254 1.35 25.42 17.86
C VAL A 254 0.51 26.40 18.69
N SER A 255 -0.65 26.81 18.17
CA SER A 255 -1.51 27.80 18.83
C SER A 255 -2.24 27.25 20.06
N ARG A 256 -2.59 25.96 20.07
CA ARG A 256 -3.38 25.33 21.15
C ARG A 256 -2.61 24.35 22.01
N LYS A 257 -1.45 23.88 21.55
CA LYS A 257 -0.73 22.74 22.15
C LYS A 257 0.75 23.05 22.40
N SER A 258 1.05 24.23 22.96
CA SER A 258 2.41 24.67 23.28
C SER A 258 3.20 23.71 24.19
N SER A 259 2.52 22.87 24.97
CA SER A 259 3.15 21.86 25.84
C SER A 259 3.93 20.76 25.12
N HIS A 260 3.84 20.65 23.78
CA HIS A 260 4.64 19.71 23.00
C HIS A 260 6.07 20.19 22.77
N VAL A 261 6.38 21.46 23.10
CA VAL A 261 7.71 22.05 22.92
C VAL A 261 8.32 22.39 24.27
N TRP A 262 9.64 22.28 24.36
CA TRP A 262 10.40 22.69 25.52
C TRP A 262 10.13 24.16 25.87
N ASP A 263 9.94 24.44 27.17
CA ASP A 263 9.62 25.77 27.70
C ASP A 263 8.41 26.47 27.05
N PHE A 264 7.53 25.72 26.38
CA PHE A 264 6.37 26.25 25.66
C PHE A 264 6.73 27.27 24.55
N GLN A 265 8.00 27.31 24.11
CA GLN A 265 8.49 28.21 23.07
C GLN A 265 8.75 27.42 21.80
N ASN A 266 7.93 27.62 20.76
CA ASN A 266 8.13 26.95 19.49
C ASN A 266 9.24 27.62 18.67
N ASP A 267 10.33 26.91 18.47
CA ASP A 267 11.44 27.26 17.57
C ASP A 267 11.42 26.44 16.27
N ILE A 268 10.44 25.54 16.10
CA ILE A 268 10.28 24.71 14.91
C ILE A 268 9.43 25.45 13.87
N ALA A 269 10.12 26.13 12.95
CA ALA A 269 9.52 26.77 11.78
C ALA A 269 10.44 26.72 10.56
N VAL A 270 9.87 26.86 9.37
CA VAL A 270 10.59 26.70 8.10
C VAL A 270 10.45 27.89 7.18
N CYS A 271 11.46 28.12 6.34
CA CYS A 271 11.41 29.22 5.37
C CYS A 271 10.37 28.91 4.27
N PRO A 272 9.88 29.94 3.56
CA PRO A 272 8.90 29.75 2.48
C PRO A 272 9.32 28.71 1.43
N ILE A 273 10.62 28.65 1.08
CA ILE A 273 11.17 27.63 0.17
C ILE A 273 10.93 26.22 0.73
N CYS A 274 11.34 25.96 1.97
CA CYS A 274 11.15 24.64 2.58
C CYS A 274 9.66 24.29 2.73
N LYS A 275 8.80 25.27 3.04
CA LYS A 275 7.34 25.08 3.10
C LYS A 275 6.77 24.62 1.74
N LEU A 276 7.23 25.21 0.63
CA LEU A 276 6.89 24.78 -0.72
C LEU A 276 7.42 23.37 -1.04
N ILE A 277 8.64 23.02 -0.58
CA ILE A 277 9.16 21.66 -0.75
C ILE A 277 8.32 20.64 0.02
N TYR A 278 7.93 20.94 1.26
CA TYR A 278 7.03 20.09 2.03
C TYR A 278 5.65 19.94 1.38
N SER A 279 5.15 20.95 0.67
CA SER A 279 3.90 20.80 -0.08
C SER A 279 4.03 19.80 -1.23
N CYS A 280 5.25 19.47 -1.68
CA CYS A 280 5.54 18.50 -2.74
C CYS A 280 5.68 17.05 -2.27
N VAL A 281 5.56 16.76 -0.97
CA VAL A 281 5.55 15.39 -0.42
C VAL A 281 4.62 14.43 -1.18
N PRO A 282 3.37 14.83 -1.56
CA PRO A 282 2.47 13.98 -2.34
C PRO A 282 3.01 13.53 -3.70
N ALA A 283 3.94 14.29 -4.28
CA ALA A 283 4.58 13.98 -5.56
C ALA A 283 5.81 13.06 -5.40
N GLY A 284 6.40 12.96 -4.20
CA GLY A 284 7.55 12.09 -3.92
C GLY A 284 7.16 10.72 -3.39
N ILE A 285 6.18 10.65 -2.50
CA ILE A 285 5.68 9.37 -1.96
C ILE A 285 4.81 8.66 -3.01
N SER A 286 4.85 7.32 -3.04
CA SER A 286 3.98 6.51 -3.90
C SER A 286 2.75 6.07 -3.13
N TYR A 287 1.59 6.66 -3.45
CA TYR A 287 0.31 6.35 -2.81
C TYR A 287 -0.53 5.40 -3.66
N LEU A 288 -1.24 4.49 -2.99
CA LEU A 288 -2.34 3.70 -3.52
C LEU A 288 -3.51 3.80 -2.54
N TYR A 289 -4.44 4.71 -2.83
CA TYR A 289 -5.53 5.10 -1.92
C TYR A 289 -5.01 5.67 -0.58
N ASP A 290 -5.23 4.98 0.52
CA ASP A 290 -4.85 5.34 1.89
C ASP A 290 -3.50 4.72 2.32
N LYS A 291 -2.90 3.89 1.47
CA LYS A 291 -1.55 3.34 1.68
C LYS A 291 -0.51 4.13 0.90
N GLY A 292 0.67 4.35 1.48
CA GLY A 292 1.79 5.03 0.83
C GLY A 292 3.13 4.40 1.17
N ILE A 293 4.07 4.45 0.23
CA ILE A 293 5.44 3.96 0.41
C ILE A 293 6.43 5.00 -0.10
N TYR A 294 7.49 5.22 0.68
CA TYR A 294 8.67 5.98 0.29
C TYR A 294 9.92 5.32 0.84
N ILE A 295 10.98 5.24 0.02
CA ILE A 295 12.30 4.81 0.46
C ILE A 295 13.21 6.02 0.59
N ASN A 296 13.66 6.29 1.81
CA ASN A 296 14.60 7.36 2.11
C ASN A 296 16.04 6.87 1.89
N ASP A 297 16.44 6.72 0.62
CA ASP A 297 17.84 6.48 0.25
C ASP A 297 18.61 7.80 0.23
N ASN A 298 19.36 8.08 1.29
CA ASN A 298 20.19 9.28 1.43
C ASN A 298 21.61 9.14 0.84
N SER A 299 21.92 8.03 0.14
CA SER A 299 23.22 7.84 -0.50
C SER A 299 23.43 8.80 -1.67
N SER A 300 22.35 9.13 -2.41
CA SER A 300 22.33 10.28 -3.30
C SER A 300 20.92 10.69 -3.75
N MET A 301 20.75 11.95 -4.16
CA MET A 301 19.49 12.43 -4.76
C MET A 301 19.06 11.58 -5.95
N LYS A 302 20.01 11.19 -6.81
CA LYS A 302 19.72 10.33 -7.97
C LYS A 302 19.12 9.00 -7.53
N ASN A 303 19.73 8.34 -6.55
CA ASN A 303 19.21 7.07 -6.04
C ASN A 303 17.82 7.25 -5.41
N ALA A 304 17.62 8.28 -4.58
CA ALA A 304 16.32 8.59 -3.97
C ALA A 304 15.20 8.77 -5.02
N ILE A 305 15.51 9.44 -6.12
CA ILE A 305 14.59 9.63 -7.24
C ILE A 305 14.33 8.30 -7.96
N ASP A 306 15.40 7.59 -8.34
CA ASP A 306 15.33 6.39 -9.17
C ASP A 306 14.54 5.26 -8.46
N ILE A 307 14.83 4.99 -7.18
CA ILE A 307 14.17 3.94 -6.40
C ILE A 307 12.67 4.22 -6.21
N ASN A 308 12.31 5.45 -5.85
CA ASN A 308 10.91 5.80 -5.59
C ASN A 308 10.08 5.86 -6.87
N ASN A 309 10.68 6.27 -8.00
CA ASN A 309 10.01 6.19 -9.29
C ASN A 309 9.82 4.74 -9.76
N LYS A 310 10.78 3.84 -9.50
CA LYS A 310 10.62 2.40 -9.76
C LYS A 310 9.50 1.79 -8.92
N ILE A 311 9.45 2.08 -7.62
CA ILE A 311 8.36 1.61 -6.73
C ILE A 311 7.00 2.03 -7.26
N TYR A 312 6.86 3.30 -7.64
CA TYR A 312 5.63 3.79 -8.24
C TYR A 312 5.26 2.97 -9.49
N MET A 313 6.21 2.76 -10.41
CA MET A 313 5.96 1.97 -11.62
C MET A 313 5.56 0.53 -11.30
N GLU A 314 6.15 -0.13 -10.31
CA GLU A 314 5.78 -1.49 -9.92
C GLU A 314 4.42 -1.59 -9.24
N ILE A 315 4.02 -0.58 -8.46
CA ILE A 315 2.66 -0.52 -7.87
C ILE A 315 1.60 -0.43 -8.98
N TYR A 316 1.85 0.38 -10.01
CA TYR A 316 0.88 0.68 -11.06
C TYR A 316 0.97 -0.25 -12.29
N LYS A 317 2.10 -0.93 -12.54
CA LYS A 317 2.20 -2.02 -13.54
C LYS A 317 1.38 -3.25 -13.15
N GLN A 318 1.24 -3.53 -11.85
CA GLN A 318 0.54 -4.73 -11.37
C GLN A 318 -0.98 -4.58 -11.29
N SER A 319 -1.53 -3.39 -11.62
CA SER A 319 -2.96 -3.12 -11.46
C SER A 319 -3.77 -3.35 -12.74
N LYS A 320 -4.16 -4.61 -12.96
CA LYS A 320 -5.51 -4.89 -13.48
C LYS A 320 -6.33 -5.83 -12.58
N GLU A 321 -5.73 -6.64 -11.71
CA GLU A 321 -6.53 -7.62 -10.93
C GLU A 321 -6.28 -7.76 -9.42
N ASP A 322 -5.20 -7.24 -8.81
CA ASP A 322 -5.00 -7.43 -7.35
C ASP A 322 -4.55 -6.18 -6.59
N LYS A 323 -5.39 -5.70 -5.66
CA LYS A 323 -5.10 -4.54 -4.79
C LYS A 323 -4.24 -4.88 -3.55
N LYS A 324 -3.76 -6.12 -3.44
CA LYS A 324 -3.01 -6.66 -2.28
C LYS A 324 -1.48 -6.43 -2.35
N LEU A 325 -1.02 -5.53 -3.23
CA LEU A 325 0.31 -5.60 -3.83
C LEU A 325 1.32 -4.53 -3.39
N THR A 326 1.01 -3.63 -2.45
CA THR A 326 1.97 -2.57 -2.07
C THR A 326 3.29 -3.14 -1.54
N TYR A 327 3.22 -4.18 -0.70
CA TYR A 327 4.41 -4.92 -0.24
C TYR A 327 5.08 -5.72 -1.36
N LYS A 328 4.32 -6.26 -2.31
CA LYS A 328 4.89 -7.01 -3.44
C LYS A 328 5.65 -6.10 -4.40
N ALA A 329 5.12 -4.93 -4.70
CA ALA A 329 5.81 -3.91 -5.48
C ALA A 329 7.08 -3.42 -4.77
N LEU A 330 7.03 -3.21 -3.46
CA LEU A 330 8.19 -2.91 -2.63
C LEU A 330 9.25 -4.01 -2.71
N VAL A 331 8.89 -5.25 -2.42
CA VAL A 331 9.80 -6.42 -2.45
C VAL A 331 10.44 -6.58 -3.83
N LYS A 332 9.64 -6.46 -4.90
CA LYS A 332 10.14 -6.57 -6.27
C LYS A 332 11.12 -5.44 -6.64
N SER A 333 10.76 -4.19 -6.33
CA SER A 333 11.62 -3.02 -6.62
C SER A 333 12.96 -3.13 -5.88
N ILE A 334 12.91 -3.54 -4.62
CA ILE A 334 14.09 -3.81 -3.79
C ILE A 334 14.95 -4.92 -4.40
N ASN A 335 14.35 -6.06 -4.77
CA ASN A 335 15.09 -7.22 -5.30
C ASN A 335 15.79 -6.90 -6.63
N GLU A 336 15.15 -6.13 -7.51
CA GLU A 336 15.72 -5.71 -8.80
C GLU A 336 16.90 -4.76 -8.61
N GLU A 337 16.80 -3.78 -7.70
CA GLU A 337 17.86 -2.82 -7.46
C GLU A 337 19.07 -3.44 -6.73
N TYR A 338 18.83 -4.46 -5.91
CA TYR A 338 19.88 -5.25 -5.25
C TYR A 338 20.74 -6.07 -6.23
N ASN A 339 20.21 -6.42 -7.40
CA ASN A 339 20.98 -7.13 -8.43
C ASN A 339 21.99 -6.22 -9.14
N ASP A 340 21.82 -4.90 -9.09
CA ASP A 340 22.55 -3.95 -9.93
C ASP A 340 23.78 -3.29 -9.30
N LYS A 341 24.12 -3.52 -8.00
CA LYS A 341 25.46 -3.25 -7.42
C LYS A 341 25.58 -3.55 -5.93
N ILE A 342 26.83 -3.79 -5.53
CA ILE A 342 27.55 -3.67 -4.23
C ILE A 342 27.05 -2.56 -3.25
N LYS A 343 26.12 -1.67 -3.64
CA LYS A 343 25.72 -0.46 -2.89
C LYS A 343 24.89 -0.71 -1.62
N TYR A 344 24.06 -1.76 -1.59
CA TYR A 344 23.26 -2.10 -0.40
C TYR A 344 24.07 -2.82 0.69
N GLU A 345 25.38 -3.01 0.48
CA GLU A 345 26.22 -3.70 1.45
C GLU A 345 26.48 -2.88 2.73
N LEU A 346 26.14 -1.58 2.76
CA LEU A 346 26.56 -0.63 3.80
C LEU A 346 25.47 0.32 4.35
N ALA A 347 24.23 0.32 3.84
CA ALA A 347 23.22 1.32 4.23
C ALA A 347 21.96 0.70 4.84
N ASP A 348 21.64 1.10 6.06
CA ASP A 348 20.33 0.91 6.70
C ASP A 348 19.31 1.85 6.03
N ILE A 349 18.64 1.33 5.01
CA ILE A 349 17.69 2.13 4.23
C ILE A 349 16.39 2.28 5.01
N GLN A 350 15.98 3.52 5.23
CA GLN A 350 14.73 3.81 5.92
C GLN A 350 13.55 3.71 4.96
N LEU A 351 12.70 2.72 5.18
CA LEU A 351 11.40 2.58 4.56
C LEU A 351 10.37 3.36 5.39
N VAL A 352 9.66 4.26 4.71
CA VAL A 352 8.54 5.00 5.27
C VAL A 352 7.25 4.45 4.67
N ARG A 353 6.34 4.00 5.53
CA ARG A 353 5.00 3.53 5.16
C ARG A 353 3.97 4.49 5.70
N TYR A 354 2.99 4.85 4.88
CA TYR A 354 1.80 5.58 5.30
C TYR A 354 0.63 4.62 5.30
N GLU A 355 0.06 4.31 6.45
CA GLU A 355 -1.08 3.40 6.61
C GLU A 355 -1.95 3.90 7.77
N ASP A 356 -3.27 3.82 7.65
CA ASP A 356 -4.22 4.27 8.69
C ASP A 356 -3.96 5.73 9.15
N GLU A 357 -3.69 6.63 8.21
CA GLU A 357 -3.36 8.05 8.44
C GLU A 357 -2.10 8.31 9.29
N LYS A 358 -1.22 7.30 9.42
CA LYS A 358 0.01 7.37 10.22
C LYS A 358 1.23 6.93 9.43
N TYR A 359 2.38 7.52 9.77
CA TYR A 359 3.67 7.05 9.28
C TYR A 359 4.23 5.93 10.17
N ARG A 360 4.73 4.88 9.54
CA ARG A 360 5.49 3.77 10.16
C ARG A 360 6.86 3.69 9.52
N PHE A 361 7.88 3.49 10.34
CA PHE A 361 9.26 3.49 9.92
C PHE A 361 9.85 2.10 10.09
N ASN A 362 10.54 1.64 9.06
CA ASN A 362 11.26 0.38 9.07
C ASN A 362 12.68 0.62 8.56
N ILE A 363 13.63 -0.10 9.13
CA ILE A 363 15.00 -0.14 8.61
C ILE A 363 15.14 -1.44 7.82
N LEU A 364 15.42 -1.28 6.53
CA LEU A 364 15.70 -2.40 5.64
C LEU A 364 17.15 -2.84 5.84
N SER A 365 17.36 -3.70 6.83
CA SER A 365 18.67 -4.28 7.08
C SER A 365 19.09 -5.20 5.93
N LYS A 366 20.40 -5.34 5.73
CA LYS A 366 21.00 -6.28 4.77
C LYS A 366 20.48 -7.71 4.93
N ASP A 367 20.29 -8.14 6.17
CA ASP A 367 19.81 -9.50 6.47
C ASP A 367 18.32 -9.66 6.12
N SER A 368 17.47 -8.68 6.46
CA SER A 368 16.07 -8.68 6.05
C SER A 368 15.94 -8.74 4.52
N LEU A 369 16.74 -7.96 3.80
CA LEU A 369 16.77 -7.96 2.33
C LEU A 369 17.21 -9.31 1.76
N ARG A 370 18.27 -9.90 2.30
CA ARG A 370 18.74 -11.24 1.91
C ARG A 370 17.68 -12.30 2.13
N VAL A 371 17.00 -12.26 3.28
CA VAL A 371 15.93 -13.21 3.63
C VAL A 371 14.75 -13.07 2.69
N ILE A 372 14.32 -11.84 2.39
CA ILE A 372 13.23 -11.56 1.45
C ILE A 372 13.57 -12.12 0.07
N LYS A 373 14.77 -11.82 -0.46
CA LYS A 373 15.24 -12.31 -1.75
C LYS A 373 15.33 -13.84 -1.80
N GLY A 374 15.97 -14.45 -0.81
CA GLY A 374 16.11 -15.90 -0.70
C GLY A 374 14.80 -16.65 -0.41
N SER A 375 13.71 -15.91 -0.17
CA SER A 375 12.38 -16.43 0.12
C SER A 375 11.34 -16.05 -0.93
N GLU A 376 11.73 -15.50 -2.07
CA GLU A 376 10.79 -14.99 -3.09
C GLU A 376 9.76 -16.03 -3.51
N ASP A 377 10.20 -17.25 -3.81
CA ASP A 377 9.30 -18.36 -4.17
C ASP A 377 8.33 -18.71 -3.04
N ASP A 378 8.83 -18.81 -1.81
CA ASP A 378 8.00 -19.14 -0.64
C ASP A 378 6.99 -18.02 -0.36
N LEU A 379 7.39 -16.76 -0.50
CA LEU A 379 6.54 -15.58 -0.35
C LEU A 379 5.45 -15.56 -1.43
N ASN A 380 5.78 -15.82 -2.69
CA ASN A 380 4.81 -15.84 -3.79
C ASN A 380 3.69 -16.86 -3.56
N LYS A 381 3.97 -17.97 -2.87
CA LYS A 381 2.95 -18.96 -2.50
C LYS A 381 1.99 -18.48 -1.39
N LEU A 382 2.25 -17.36 -0.73
CA LEU A 382 1.42 -16.82 0.37
C LEU A 382 0.46 -15.71 -0.08
N ILE A 383 0.57 -15.21 -1.32
CA ILE A 383 -0.15 -14.03 -1.81
C ILE A 383 -1.67 -14.15 -1.62
N ASN A 384 -2.23 -15.32 -1.92
CA ASN A 384 -3.67 -15.57 -1.87
C ASN A 384 -4.15 -16.18 -0.56
N CYS A 385 -3.28 -16.22 0.46
CA CYS A 385 -3.58 -16.84 1.75
C CYS A 385 -4.00 -15.81 2.79
N GLY A 386 -4.93 -16.19 3.65
CA GLY A 386 -5.40 -15.30 4.71
C GLY A 386 -6.32 -15.97 5.70
N PHE A 387 -6.71 -15.21 6.72
CA PHE A 387 -7.70 -15.63 7.69
C PHE A 387 -8.59 -14.47 8.10
N LYS A 388 -9.81 -14.78 8.49
CA LYS A 388 -10.74 -13.80 9.05
C LYS A 388 -10.69 -13.86 10.56
N GLU A 389 -10.62 -12.69 11.19
CA GLU A 389 -10.80 -12.53 12.63
C GLU A 389 -11.92 -11.50 12.83
N ILE A 390 -13.03 -11.98 13.39
CA ILE A 390 -14.26 -11.20 13.55
C ILE A 390 -14.77 -10.73 12.18
N ASN A 391 -14.53 -9.46 11.83
CA ASN A 391 -14.96 -8.83 10.58
C ASN A 391 -13.79 -8.33 9.72
N THR A 392 -12.56 -8.63 10.12
CA THR A 392 -11.35 -8.19 9.42
C THR A 392 -10.65 -9.38 8.78
N TYR A 393 -10.34 -9.26 7.49
CA TYR A 393 -9.52 -10.22 6.77
C TYR A 393 -8.04 -9.84 6.87
N PHE A 394 -7.21 -10.79 7.25
CA PHE A 394 -5.77 -10.65 7.34
C PHE A 394 -5.10 -11.46 6.24
N ASN A 395 -4.31 -10.79 5.40
CA ASN A 395 -3.51 -11.45 4.38
C ASN A 395 -2.19 -11.96 4.96
N VAL A 396 -1.87 -13.23 4.75
CA VAL A 396 -0.68 -13.87 5.34
C VAL A 396 0.61 -13.34 4.71
N TYR A 397 0.63 -13.07 3.40
CA TYR A 397 1.79 -12.46 2.75
C TYR A 397 2.15 -11.11 3.38
N GLU A 398 1.16 -10.21 3.54
CA GLU A 398 1.38 -8.91 4.18
C GLU A 398 1.92 -9.06 5.61
N LEU A 399 1.36 -9.98 6.41
CA LEU A 399 1.82 -10.23 7.78
C LEU A 399 3.25 -10.77 7.85
N VAL A 400 3.65 -11.64 6.91
CA VAL A 400 5.01 -12.18 6.85
C VAL A 400 5.99 -11.10 6.43
N VAL A 401 5.68 -10.31 5.40
CA VAL A 401 6.56 -9.22 4.96
C VAL A 401 6.69 -8.16 6.06
N ASP A 402 5.60 -7.73 6.70
CA ASP A 402 5.65 -6.78 7.81
C ASP A 402 6.55 -7.28 8.94
N ARG A 403 6.48 -8.57 9.30
CA ARG A 403 7.38 -9.15 10.30
C ARG A 403 8.85 -9.14 9.87
N LEU A 404 9.16 -9.46 8.61
CA LEU A 404 10.54 -9.38 8.09
C LEU A 404 11.07 -7.94 8.12
N LEU A 405 10.23 -6.96 7.78
CA LEU A 405 10.56 -5.53 7.84
C LEU A 405 10.73 -5.02 9.28
N ASN A 406 10.08 -5.65 10.24
CA ASN A 406 10.20 -5.34 11.67
C ASN A 406 11.25 -6.24 12.39
N SER A 407 12.01 -7.05 11.66
CA SER A 407 12.96 -8.02 12.23
C SER A 407 12.35 -8.96 13.29
N GLN A 408 11.14 -9.44 13.03
CA GLN A 408 10.39 -10.33 13.92
C GLN A 408 10.34 -11.75 13.35
N ASN A 409 10.49 -12.74 14.23
CA ASN A 409 10.25 -14.13 13.88
C ASN A 409 8.74 -14.41 13.66
N MET A 410 8.46 -15.56 13.04
CA MET A 410 7.12 -15.96 12.60
C MET A 410 6.42 -16.90 13.58
N PHE A 411 7.04 -17.30 14.70
CA PHE A 411 6.48 -18.35 15.56
C PHE A 411 5.09 -17.98 16.11
N THR A 412 4.89 -16.72 16.53
CA THR A 412 3.57 -16.28 17.00
C THR A 412 2.51 -16.27 15.90
N LEU A 413 2.90 -15.99 14.65
CA LEU A 413 2.00 -16.05 13.50
C LEU A 413 1.63 -17.51 13.19
N VAL A 414 2.64 -18.40 13.14
CA VAL A 414 2.44 -19.84 12.93
C VAL A 414 1.56 -20.45 14.03
N GLN A 415 1.82 -20.12 15.30
CA GLN A 415 0.97 -20.51 16.43
C GLN A 415 -0.49 -20.09 16.21
N LYS A 416 -0.72 -18.82 15.84
CA LYS A 416 -2.06 -18.29 15.61
C LYS A 416 -2.75 -19.02 14.47
N MET A 417 -2.06 -19.20 13.34
CA MET A 417 -2.59 -19.91 12.18
C MET A 417 -2.94 -21.37 12.53
N LEU A 418 -2.05 -22.13 13.15
CA LEU A 418 -2.35 -23.52 13.50
C LEU A 418 -3.52 -23.62 14.50
N HIS A 419 -3.59 -22.70 15.46
CA HIS A 419 -4.73 -22.63 16.38
C HIS A 419 -6.05 -22.31 15.65
N TYR A 420 -6.05 -21.32 14.74
CA TYR A 420 -7.23 -20.94 13.96
C TYR A 420 -7.67 -22.05 13.00
N LYS A 421 -6.73 -22.80 12.41
CA LYS A 421 -7.08 -23.94 11.56
C LYS A 421 -7.82 -25.04 12.35
N LEU A 422 -7.53 -25.17 13.65
CA LEU A 422 -8.22 -26.11 14.54
C LEU A 422 -9.57 -25.58 15.05
N SER A 423 -9.65 -24.30 15.41
CA SER A 423 -10.84 -23.70 16.06
C SER A 423 -11.83 -23.06 15.09
N GLN A 424 -11.34 -22.46 13.99
CA GLN A 424 -12.09 -21.70 12.99
C GLN A 424 -11.65 -22.07 11.56
N PRO A 425 -11.87 -23.33 11.12
CA PRO A 425 -11.38 -23.79 9.81
C PRO A 425 -12.02 -23.06 8.62
N LYS A 426 -13.31 -22.67 8.73
CA LYS A 426 -14.04 -21.97 7.65
C LYS A 426 -13.49 -20.57 7.35
N ASP A 427 -12.93 -19.92 8.37
CA ASP A 427 -12.34 -18.59 8.27
C ASP A 427 -10.83 -18.65 7.99
N SER A 428 -10.29 -19.84 7.70
CA SER A 428 -8.86 -20.10 7.52
C SER A 428 -8.54 -20.52 6.09
N HIS A 429 -8.25 -19.54 5.23
CA HIS A 429 -7.90 -19.71 3.81
C HIS A 429 -6.41 -20.00 3.61
N TYR A 430 -5.94 -21.08 4.24
CA TYR A 430 -4.58 -21.64 4.10
C TYR A 430 -4.59 -23.11 4.57
N ASN A 431 -3.48 -23.81 4.33
CA ASN A 431 -3.28 -25.23 4.66
C ASN A 431 -1.85 -25.44 5.20
N SER A 432 -1.45 -26.69 5.44
CA SER A 432 -0.15 -26.98 6.03
C SER A 432 0.99 -26.56 5.11
N TYR A 433 0.84 -26.76 3.80
CA TYR A 433 1.79 -26.30 2.79
C TYR A 433 2.17 -24.82 3.01
N HIS A 434 1.19 -23.93 3.20
CA HIS A 434 1.46 -22.51 3.46
C HIS A 434 2.19 -22.28 4.79
N VAL A 435 1.86 -23.01 5.86
CA VAL A 435 2.56 -22.93 7.15
C VAL A 435 4.02 -23.37 6.99
N ILE A 436 4.28 -24.41 6.20
CA ILE A 436 5.65 -24.88 5.90
C ILE A 436 6.44 -23.83 5.12
N ARG A 437 5.83 -23.13 4.17
CA ARG A 437 6.46 -21.97 3.51
C ARG A 437 6.88 -20.91 4.53
N ILE A 438 6.00 -20.54 5.46
CA ILE A 438 6.31 -19.58 6.53
C ILE A 438 7.46 -20.06 7.42
N LEU A 439 7.49 -21.34 7.79
CA LEU A 439 8.56 -21.91 8.62
C LEU A 439 9.92 -21.93 7.89
N ARG A 440 9.93 -22.15 6.57
CA ARG A 440 11.15 -22.03 5.75
C ARG A 440 11.67 -20.60 5.72
N ILE A 441 10.78 -19.63 5.51
CA ILE A 441 11.10 -18.19 5.59
C ILE A 441 11.69 -17.86 6.96
N ASN A 442 11.03 -18.31 8.03
CA ASN A 442 11.47 -18.08 9.40
C ASN A 442 12.83 -18.73 9.70
N THR A 443 13.09 -19.91 9.14
CA THR A 443 14.39 -20.60 9.27
C THR A 443 15.50 -19.78 8.62
N ARG A 444 15.27 -19.24 7.40
CA ARG A 444 16.23 -18.34 6.75
C ARG A 444 16.43 -17.06 7.56
N PHE A 445 15.35 -16.49 8.10
CA PHE A 445 15.41 -15.32 8.99
C PHE A 445 16.28 -15.59 10.22
N LEU A 446 15.98 -16.65 10.98
CA LEU A 446 16.69 -17.00 12.21
C LEU A 446 18.17 -17.31 11.95
N LYS A 447 18.51 -17.92 10.81
CA LYS A 447 19.90 -18.10 10.38
C LYS A 447 20.58 -16.76 10.07
N GLY A 448 19.89 -15.88 9.34
CA GLY A 448 20.39 -14.55 8.99
C GLY A 448 20.73 -13.70 10.21
N VAL A 449 19.91 -13.74 11.26
CA VAL A 449 20.13 -13.00 12.52
C VAL A 449 20.99 -13.77 13.54
N GLY A 450 21.52 -14.94 13.19
CA GLY A 450 22.41 -15.73 14.06
C GLY A 450 21.72 -16.51 15.20
N CYS A 451 20.38 -16.52 15.26
CA CYS A 451 19.62 -17.29 16.24
C CYS A 451 19.53 -18.80 15.93
N MET A 452 19.91 -19.21 14.71
CA MET A 452 19.92 -20.61 14.31
C MET A 452 21.17 -20.93 13.48
N LYS A 453 21.79 -22.09 13.74
CA LYS A 453 22.95 -22.56 12.97
C LYS A 453 22.53 -23.14 11.62
N GLU A 454 23.45 -23.18 10.67
CA GLU A 454 23.27 -23.98 9.47
C GLU A 454 23.20 -25.48 9.82
N LYS A 455 22.31 -26.19 9.13
CA LYS A 455 22.10 -27.63 9.28
C LYS A 455 22.01 -28.23 7.90
N GLU A 456 22.65 -29.38 7.71
CA GLU A 456 22.60 -30.14 6.45
C GLU A 456 21.21 -30.74 6.18
N ILE A 457 20.39 -30.90 7.22
CA ILE A 457 19.05 -31.48 7.16
C ILE A 457 17.95 -30.40 7.13
N ASP A 458 16.92 -30.61 6.30
CA ASP A 458 15.69 -29.78 6.31
C ASP A 458 14.79 -30.21 7.48
N ILE A 459 15.04 -29.65 8.66
CA ILE A 459 14.26 -29.93 9.88
C ILE A 459 12.77 -29.57 9.74
N VAL A 460 12.42 -28.63 8.84
CA VAL A 460 11.03 -28.24 8.59
C VAL A 460 10.31 -29.36 7.84
N ASP A 461 10.89 -29.84 6.74
CA ASP A 461 10.30 -30.91 5.94
C ASP A 461 10.24 -32.24 6.71
N LEU A 462 11.30 -32.58 7.44
CA LEU A 462 11.34 -33.78 8.27
C LEU A 462 10.29 -33.76 9.39
N GLY A 463 10.15 -32.62 10.09
CA GLY A 463 9.12 -32.44 11.11
C GLY A 463 7.71 -32.58 10.52
N ASN A 464 7.45 -31.93 9.38
CA ASN A 464 6.15 -32.01 8.70
C ASN A 464 5.79 -33.43 8.25
N LYS A 465 6.73 -34.14 7.61
CA LYS A 465 6.57 -35.53 7.20
C LYS A 465 6.28 -36.44 8.39
N ALA A 466 6.99 -36.27 9.50
CA ALA A 466 6.74 -37.03 10.72
C ALA A 466 5.29 -36.87 11.22
N GLY A 467 4.75 -35.64 11.17
CA GLY A 467 3.36 -35.36 11.55
C GLY A 467 2.35 -35.97 10.58
N TYR A 468 2.61 -35.85 9.28
CA TYR A 468 1.78 -36.45 8.23
C TYR A 468 1.69 -37.98 8.34
N PHE A 469 2.84 -38.67 8.49
CA PHE A 469 2.86 -40.11 8.63
C PHE A 469 2.21 -40.56 9.93
N LEU A 470 2.46 -39.88 11.05
CA LEU A 470 1.79 -40.19 12.31
C LEU A 470 0.27 -40.05 12.17
N ARG A 471 -0.23 -39.00 11.50
CA ARG A 471 -1.66 -38.85 11.23
C ARG A 471 -2.20 -40.05 10.45
N LYS A 472 -1.49 -40.48 9.41
CA LYS A 472 -1.88 -41.64 8.58
C LYS A 472 -1.98 -42.92 9.43
N ASP A 473 -1.02 -43.14 10.33
CA ASP A 473 -0.99 -44.31 11.22
C ASP A 473 -2.12 -44.30 12.25
N TYR A 474 -2.70 -43.13 12.56
CA TYR A 474 -3.87 -43.03 13.45
C TYR A 474 -5.18 -43.50 12.80
N GLY A 475 -5.25 -43.62 11.46
CA GLY A 475 -6.42 -44.16 10.74
C GLY A 475 -7.76 -43.56 11.17
N ASP A 476 -8.68 -44.40 11.64
CA ASP A 476 -10.03 -43.97 12.09
C ASP A 476 -10.01 -43.16 13.40
N SER A 477 -8.88 -43.12 14.12
CA SER A 477 -8.72 -42.36 15.37
C SER A 477 -8.22 -40.92 15.17
N VAL A 478 -8.24 -40.40 13.93
CA VAL A 478 -7.76 -39.05 13.60
C VAL A 478 -8.46 -37.94 14.38
N ASP A 479 -9.71 -38.13 14.81
CA ASP A 479 -10.42 -37.13 15.61
C ASP A 479 -9.76 -36.84 16.97
N LYS A 480 -9.06 -37.83 17.54
CA LYS A 480 -8.28 -37.66 18.78
C LYS A 480 -7.11 -36.70 18.60
N LEU A 481 -6.63 -36.52 17.36
CA LEU A 481 -5.48 -35.67 17.06
C LEU A 481 -5.76 -34.19 17.29
N ASN A 482 -7.02 -33.73 17.28
CA ASN A 482 -7.32 -32.31 17.54
C ASN A 482 -6.96 -31.91 18.98
N GLY A 483 -7.37 -32.71 19.97
CA GLY A 483 -7.04 -32.47 21.37
C GLY A 483 -5.53 -32.61 21.64
N ILE A 484 -4.88 -33.55 20.95
CA ILE A 484 -3.42 -33.71 20.98
C ILE A 484 -2.73 -32.46 20.38
N ALA A 485 -3.17 -32.00 19.22
CA ALA A 485 -2.61 -30.83 18.55
C ALA A 485 -2.72 -29.56 19.42
N TYR A 486 -3.84 -29.35 20.13
CA TYR A 486 -3.95 -28.25 21.09
C TYR A 486 -2.95 -28.35 22.24
N ARG A 487 -2.73 -29.55 22.80
CA ARG A 487 -1.72 -29.76 23.84
C ARG A 487 -0.31 -29.46 23.31
N LEU A 488 0.04 -29.99 22.14
CA LEU A 488 1.33 -29.73 21.49
C LEU A 488 1.54 -28.23 21.22
N LEU A 489 0.54 -27.54 20.69
CA LEU A 489 0.58 -26.09 20.45
C LEU A 489 0.75 -25.29 21.74
N ASN A 490 0.14 -25.73 22.84
CA ASN A 490 0.34 -25.08 24.14
C ASN A 490 1.77 -25.28 24.64
N SER A 491 2.31 -26.49 24.55
CA SER A 491 3.71 -26.77 24.92
C SER A 491 4.70 -25.96 24.07
N LEU A 492 4.45 -25.79 22.76
CA LEU A 492 5.26 -24.95 21.88
C LEU A 492 5.18 -23.46 22.26
N LYS A 493 3.98 -22.97 22.56
CA LYS A 493 3.77 -21.58 23.00
C LYS A 493 4.47 -21.27 24.31
N THR A 494 4.46 -22.20 25.27
CA THR A 494 5.10 -22.04 26.60
C THR A 494 6.55 -22.53 26.61
N ASN A 495 7.07 -22.98 25.47
CA ASN A 495 8.43 -23.48 25.32
C ASN A 495 8.76 -24.69 26.22
N ASN A 496 7.75 -25.50 26.55
CA ASN A 496 7.86 -26.65 27.44
C ASN A 496 8.18 -27.92 26.64
N LYS A 497 9.48 -28.23 26.52
CA LYS A 497 9.98 -29.40 25.77
C LYS A 497 9.52 -30.72 26.39
N ASP A 498 9.52 -30.83 27.71
CA ASP A 498 9.15 -32.06 28.42
C ASP A 498 7.70 -32.44 28.13
N SER A 499 6.78 -31.48 28.30
CA SER A 499 5.35 -31.68 28.01
C SER A 499 5.08 -32.02 26.54
N PHE A 500 5.85 -31.40 25.62
CA PHE A 500 5.77 -31.73 24.20
C PHE A 500 6.22 -33.16 23.94
N MET A 501 7.38 -33.55 24.47
CA MET A 501 7.95 -34.89 24.29
C MET A 501 7.08 -35.96 24.94
N ASP A 502 6.53 -35.73 26.13
CA ASP A 502 5.58 -36.66 26.77
C ASP A 502 4.35 -36.89 25.88
N THR A 503 3.81 -35.82 25.31
CA THR A 503 2.66 -35.92 24.39
C THR A 503 3.05 -36.68 23.12
N LEU A 504 4.22 -36.37 22.53
CA LEU A 504 4.75 -37.01 21.33
C LEU A 504 4.99 -38.51 21.51
N LEU A 505 5.69 -38.90 22.58
CA LEU A 505 6.03 -40.29 22.89
C LEU A 505 4.77 -41.12 23.09
N ASN A 506 3.77 -40.59 23.78
CA ASN A 506 2.47 -41.24 23.94
C ASN A 506 1.77 -41.48 22.60
N CYS A 507 1.89 -40.54 21.64
CA CYS A 507 1.33 -40.73 20.31
C CYS A 507 2.01 -41.85 19.53
N TYR A 508 3.34 -41.89 19.54
CA TYR A 508 4.11 -42.95 18.85
C TYR A 508 3.92 -44.32 19.52
N LEU A 509 3.79 -44.36 20.85
CA LEU A 509 3.44 -45.56 21.59
C LEU A 509 2.06 -46.11 21.19
N TYR A 510 1.07 -45.22 21.02
CA TYR A 510 -0.29 -45.61 20.61
C TYR A 510 -0.31 -46.30 19.24
N VAL A 511 0.42 -45.77 18.25
CA VAL A 511 0.52 -46.37 16.92
C VAL A 511 1.57 -47.47 16.82
N LYS A 512 2.35 -47.70 17.88
CA LYS A 512 3.45 -48.69 17.94
C LYS A 512 4.52 -48.46 16.87
N SER A 513 4.82 -47.19 16.56
CA SER A 513 5.83 -46.78 15.58
C SER A 513 7.04 -46.16 16.28
N PRO A 514 8.26 -46.31 15.73
CA PRO A 514 9.44 -45.67 16.29
C PRO A 514 9.37 -44.15 16.12
N VAL A 515 9.91 -43.43 17.11
CA VAL A 515 9.98 -41.95 17.07
C VAL A 515 11.03 -41.52 16.02
N PRO A 516 10.68 -40.65 15.06
CA PRO A 516 11.61 -40.16 14.06
C PRO A 516 12.81 -39.41 14.67
N LYS A 517 14.01 -39.64 14.11
CA LYS A 517 15.26 -39.05 14.62
C LYS A 517 15.29 -37.53 14.61
N VAL A 518 14.47 -36.86 13.78
CA VAL A 518 14.38 -35.39 13.74
C VAL A 518 14.04 -34.79 15.12
N PHE A 519 13.33 -35.52 15.99
CA PHE A 519 12.99 -35.02 17.33
C PHE A 519 14.17 -34.98 18.30
N LEU A 520 15.33 -35.56 17.97
CA LEU A 520 16.55 -35.36 18.75
C LEU A 520 17.06 -33.91 18.64
N GLU A 521 16.80 -33.25 17.52
CA GLU A 521 17.20 -31.86 17.26
C GLU A 521 16.40 -30.84 18.08
N VAL A 522 15.27 -31.25 18.68
CA VAL A 522 14.45 -30.39 19.56
C VAL A 522 15.24 -29.92 20.78
N PHE A 523 16.26 -30.67 21.20
CA PHE A 523 17.10 -30.31 22.35
C PHE A 523 18.25 -29.35 21.99
N SER A 524 18.48 -29.09 20.70
CA SER A 524 19.58 -28.25 20.22
C SER A 524 19.37 -26.75 20.54
N SER A 525 18.15 -26.25 20.40
CA SER A 525 17.77 -24.87 20.73
C SER A 525 16.24 -24.73 20.85
N ASP A 526 15.77 -23.60 21.40
CA ASP A 526 14.34 -23.27 21.46
C ASP A 526 13.75 -23.01 20.06
N GLU A 527 14.57 -22.44 19.18
CA GLU A 527 14.24 -22.18 17.78
C GLU A 527 14.09 -23.48 16.99
N ASP A 528 14.99 -24.44 17.20
CA ASP A 528 14.90 -25.77 16.60
C ASP A 528 13.66 -26.50 17.11
N PHE A 529 13.43 -26.47 18.42
CA PHE A 529 12.24 -27.04 19.05
C PHE A 529 10.95 -26.50 18.41
N LYS A 530 10.81 -25.18 18.35
CA LYS A 530 9.61 -24.54 17.79
C LYS A 530 9.48 -24.83 16.30
N THR A 531 10.57 -24.80 15.55
CA THR A 531 10.56 -25.07 14.10
C THR A 531 10.08 -26.49 13.79
N ILE A 532 10.66 -27.49 14.45
CA ILE A 532 10.30 -28.91 14.28
C ILE A 532 8.87 -29.15 14.79
N GLY A 533 8.56 -28.65 15.98
CA GLY A 533 7.27 -28.88 16.62
C GLY A 533 6.11 -28.24 15.86
N TYR A 534 6.26 -27.01 15.36
CA TYR A 534 5.24 -26.39 14.52
C TYR A 534 5.08 -27.08 13.17
N ALA A 535 6.18 -27.49 12.53
CA ALA A 535 6.11 -28.25 11.28
C ALA A 535 5.37 -29.58 11.47
N PHE A 536 5.67 -30.27 12.56
CA PHE A 536 5.02 -31.51 12.96
C PHE A 536 3.51 -31.32 13.18
N VAL A 537 3.10 -30.32 13.96
CA VAL A 537 1.67 -30.05 14.17
C VAL A 537 0.99 -29.70 12.85
N ALA A 538 1.62 -28.93 11.97
CA ALA A 538 1.06 -28.61 10.64
C ALA A 538 0.76 -29.89 9.83
N GLY A 539 1.69 -30.84 9.79
CA GLY A 539 1.50 -32.12 9.10
C GLY A 539 0.45 -33.02 9.78
N LEU A 540 0.37 -32.96 11.11
CA LEU A 540 -0.60 -33.72 11.89
C LEU A 540 -2.05 -33.29 11.58
N ILE A 541 -2.29 -32.00 11.38
CA ILE A 541 -3.65 -31.44 11.21
C ILE A 541 -4.14 -31.38 9.76
N GLU A 542 -3.30 -31.67 8.76
CA GLU A 542 -3.66 -31.60 7.34
C GLU A 542 -4.54 -32.76 6.83
N GLY A 543 -5.71 -32.46 6.26
CA GLY A 543 -6.59 -33.45 5.60
C GLY A 543 -7.98 -33.64 6.21
N LYS A 544 -8.51 -32.68 6.99
CA LYS A 544 -9.94 -32.69 7.30
C LYS A 544 -10.69 -32.45 5.99
N LYS A 545 -11.53 -33.40 5.55
CA LYS A 545 -12.59 -33.07 4.60
C LYS A 545 -13.42 -31.97 5.26
N GLU A 546 -13.44 -30.80 4.64
CA GLU A 546 -14.39 -29.78 5.02
C GLU A 546 -15.77 -30.40 4.77
N ASN A 547 -16.59 -30.54 5.82
CA ASN A 547 -18.02 -30.78 5.64
C ASN A 547 -18.59 -29.52 5.00
N ILE A 548 -18.40 -29.40 3.69
CA ILE A 548 -19.18 -28.55 2.82
C ILE A 548 -20.56 -29.19 2.86
N ASN A 549 -21.48 -28.54 3.57
CA ASN A 549 -22.89 -28.82 3.34
C ASN A 549 -23.15 -28.45 1.88
N ASP A 550 -23.22 -29.48 1.04
CA ASP A 550 -23.69 -29.39 -0.33
C ASP A 550 -25.05 -28.69 -0.35
N ASN A 551 -25.04 -27.44 -0.80
CA ASN A 551 -26.15 -26.88 -1.54
C ASN A 551 -25.55 -26.36 -2.83
N GLY A 552 -25.83 -27.11 -3.90
CA GLY A 552 -25.15 -27.11 -5.19
C GLY A 552 -24.92 -25.75 -5.84
N ASN A 553 -23.76 -25.60 -6.46
CA ASN A 553 -23.68 -25.81 -7.91
C ASN A 553 -22.22 -26.00 -8.32
N GLY A 554 -22.00 -27.05 -9.11
CA GLY A 554 -20.68 -27.50 -9.55
C GLY A 554 -20.02 -26.56 -10.55
N GLY A 555 -18.70 -26.49 -10.42
CA GLY A 555 -17.78 -25.98 -11.42
C GLY A 555 -16.41 -26.53 -11.07
N ASN A 556 -16.06 -27.67 -11.67
CA ASN A 556 -14.70 -28.19 -11.70
C ASN A 556 -13.79 -27.13 -12.33
N ASP A 557 -12.66 -26.84 -11.70
CA ASP A 557 -11.42 -26.52 -12.41
C ASP A 557 -10.24 -26.95 -11.53
N ASN A 558 -9.61 -28.04 -11.95
CA ASN A 558 -8.28 -28.47 -11.53
C ASN A 558 -7.28 -27.83 -12.49
N GLU A 559 -6.36 -27.01 -11.99
CA GLU A 559 -4.90 -27.04 -12.22
C GLU A 559 -4.18 -25.90 -11.50
#